data_AF-A0A7W9YCJ1-F1
#
_entry.id   AF-A0A7W9YCJ1-F1
#
_cell.length_a   1.000
_cell.length_b   1.000
_cell.length_c   1.000
_cell.angle_alpha   90.00
_cell.angle_beta   90.00
_cell.angle_gamma   90.00
#
_symmetry.space_group_name_H-M   'P 1'
#
loop_
_entity.id
_entity.type
_entity.pdbx_description
1 polymer ?
#
loop_
_entity_poly.entity_id
_entity_poly.type
_entity_poly.pdbx_seq_one_letter_code
_entity_poly.pdbx_strand_id
1 'polypeptide(L)'
;MEFLNTATVRITPEILSLIAEIDEFKGAWRAIGRIAPERLSGLRRVATIESVGSSTRIEGARLTDREVEKLLANIRLGSFTTRDEQEVAGYAE
;
A
#
# COMPACT_ATOMS: atom_id res chain seq x y z
N MET A 1 24.84 13.36 -5.57
CA MET A 1 23.57 13.34 -4.83
C MET A 1 23.01 14.74 -4.91
N GLU A 2 21.98 14.93 -5.71
CA GLU A 2 21.40 16.26 -5.96
C GLU A 2 20.59 16.67 -4.72
N PHE A 3 20.98 17.78 -4.10
CA PHE A 3 20.25 18.32 -2.95
C PHE A 3 18.99 19.01 -3.45
N LEU A 4 17.85 18.68 -2.84
CA LEU A 4 16.60 19.40 -3.07
C LEU A 4 16.82 20.89 -2.77
N ASN A 5 16.59 21.75 -3.77
CA ASN A 5 16.62 23.19 -3.58
C ASN A 5 15.33 23.62 -2.85
N THR A 6 15.40 23.75 -1.53
CA THR A 6 14.23 24.09 -0.70
C THR A 6 13.65 25.47 -1.01
N ALA A 7 14.40 26.37 -1.65
CA ALA A 7 13.91 27.67 -2.07
C ALA A 7 12.84 27.61 -3.18
N THR A 8 12.69 26.47 -3.87
CA THR A 8 11.64 26.27 -4.88
C THR A 8 10.35 25.68 -4.30
N VAL A 9 10.37 25.22 -3.04
CA VAL A 9 9.20 24.63 -2.38
C VAL A 9 8.24 25.75 -1.99
N ARG A 10 7.06 25.76 -2.62
CA ARG A 10 5.98 26.67 -2.27
C ARG A 10 5.13 26.04 -1.18
N ILE A 11 5.08 26.67 0.00
CA ILE A 11 4.14 26.31 1.07
C ILE A 11 2.92 27.21 0.93
N THR A 12 1.76 26.59 0.69
CA THR A 12 0.48 27.30 0.59
C THR A 12 -0.47 26.84 1.69
N PRO A 13 -1.52 27.61 2.02
CA PRO A 13 -2.54 27.19 2.98
C PRO A 13 -3.17 25.84 2.63
N GLU A 14 -3.36 25.55 1.34
CA GLU A 14 -3.92 24.28 0.86
C GLU A 14 -2.98 23.11 1.18
N ILE A 15 -1.67 23.27 0.93
CA ILE A 15 -0.66 22.26 1.26
C ILE A 15 -0.63 22.02 2.77
N LEU A 16 -0.67 23.08 3.58
CA LEU A 16 -0.71 22.96 5.03
C LEU A 16 -1.97 22.25 5.52
N SER A 17 -3.13 22.53 4.91
CA SER A 17 -4.39 21.84 5.22
C SER A 17 -4.31 20.35 4.91
N LEU A 18 -3.76 19.98 3.75
CA LEU A 18 -3.58 18.57 3.37
C LEU A 18 -2.61 17.86 4.32
N ILE A 19 -1.51 18.51 4.72
CA ILE A 19 -0.57 17.93 5.69
C ILE A 19 -1.26 17.72 7.04
N ALA A 20 -2.06 18.69 7.51
CA ALA A 20 -2.79 18.58 8.77
C ALA A 20 -3.80 17.42 8.75
N GLU A 21 -4.55 17.25 7.67
CA GLU A 21 -5.48 16.14 7.49
C GLU A 21 -4.77 14.78 7.52
N ILE A 22 -3.63 14.68 6.82
CA ILE A 22 -2.78 13.48 6.84
C ILE A 22 -2.29 13.18 8.27
N ASP A 23 -1.89 14.20 9.03
CA ASP A 23 -1.37 14.01 10.38
C ASP A 23 -2.46 13.64 11.39
N GLU A 24 -3.67 14.21 11.26
CA GLU A 24 -4.84 13.79 12.05
C GLU A 24 -5.19 12.33 11.78
N PHE A 25 -5.23 11.93 10.50
CA PHE A 25 -5.45 10.54 10.11
C PHE A 25 -4.39 9.60 10.68
N LYS A 26 -3.10 9.96 10.59
CA LYS A 26 -2.00 9.19 11.20
C LYS A 26 -2.20 9.02 12.70
N GLY A 27 -2.68 10.06 13.39
CA GLY A 27 -3.01 10.01 14.82
C GLY A 27 -4.09 8.97 15.12
N ALA A 28 -5.22 9.04 14.41
CA ALA A 28 -6.33 8.09 14.53
C ALA A 28 -5.89 6.65 14.18
N TRP A 29 -5.14 6.48 13.09
CA TRP A 29 -4.62 5.19 12.63
C TRP A 29 -3.73 4.52 13.68
N ARG A 30 -2.83 5.27 14.33
CA ARG A 30 -2.00 4.76 15.43
C ARG A 30 -2.83 4.32 16.63
N ALA A 31 -3.93 5.01 16.93
CA ALA A 31 -4.83 4.61 18.01
C ALA A 31 -5.56 3.31 17.67
N ILE A 32 -6.06 3.17 16.42
CA ILE A 32 -6.70 1.94 15.93
C ILE A 32 -5.75 0.74 16.06
N GLY A 33 -4.48 0.90 15.68
CA GLY A 33 -3.49 -0.18 15.82
C GLY A 33 -3.26 -0.68 17.24
N ARG A 34 -3.52 0.15 18.26
CA ARG A 34 -3.42 -0.23 19.67
C ARG A 34 -4.71 -0.88 20.19
N ILE A 35 -5.87 -0.41 19.74
CA ILE A 35 -7.18 -0.79 20.29
C ILE A 35 -7.78 -1.99 19.53
N ALA A 36 -7.51 -2.12 18.24
CA ALA A 36 -8.08 -3.15 17.37
C ALA A 36 -7.04 -3.66 16.34
N PRO A 37 -5.98 -4.35 16.79
CA PRO A 37 -4.89 -4.83 15.93
C PRO A 37 -5.38 -5.75 14.79
N GLU A 38 -6.40 -6.57 15.03
CA GLU A 38 -6.95 -7.49 14.02
C GLU A 38 -7.63 -6.73 12.87
N ARG A 39 -8.35 -5.64 13.19
CA ARG A 39 -8.97 -4.77 12.18
C ARG A 39 -7.91 -4.05 11.34
N LEU A 40 -6.84 -3.62 11.99
CA LEU A 40 -5.70 -3.02 11.29
C LEU A 40 -5.02 -4.03 10.35
N SER A 41 -4.84 -5.28 10.79
CA SER A 41 -4.31 -6.35 9.94
C SER A 41 -5.18 -6.59 8.69
N GLY A 42 -6.50 -6.65 8.86
CA GLY A 42 -7.44 -6.78 7.76
C GLY A 42 -7.36 -5.61 6.76
N LEU A 43 -7.30 -4.37 7.24
CA LEU A 43 -7.16 -3.18 6.39
C LEU A 43 -5.83 -3.16 5.63
N ARG A 44 -4.73 -3.56 6.26
CA ARG A 44 -3.43 -3.69 5.58
C ARG A 44 -3.51 -4.72 4.47
N ARG A 45 -4.16 -5.87 4.71
CA ARG A 45 -4.33 -6.92 3.71
C ARG A 45 -5.14 -6.42 2.50
N VAL A 46 -6.26 -5.74 2.73
CA VAL A 46 -7.07 -5.13 1.65
C VAL A 46 -6.25 -4.11 0.87
N ALA A 47 -5.55 -3.20 1.55
CA ALA A 47 -4.72 -2.19 0.89
C ALA A 47 -3.60 -2.81 0.04
N THR A 48 -2.96 -3.88 0.52
CA THR A 48 -1.95 -4.61 -0.26
C THR A 48 -2.57 -5.25 -1.51
N ILE A 49 -3.73 -5.92 -1.38
CA ILE A 49 -4.43 -6.53 -2.52
C ILE A 49 -4.77 -5.48 -3.58
N GLU A 50 -5.40 -4.37 -3.16
CA GLU A 50 -5.83 -3.29 -4.05
C GLU A 50 -4.64 -2.60 -4.72
N SER A 51 -3.58 -2.30 -3.94
CA SER A 51 -2.37 -1.67 -4.47
C SER A 51 -1.69 -2.54 -5.52
N VAL A 52 -1.51 -3.83 -5.22
CA VAL A 52 -0.87 -4.79 -6.12
C VAL A 52 -1.72 -5.05 -7.35
N GLY A 53 -3.02 -5.31 -7.18
CA GLY A 53 -3.94 -5.56 -8.27
C GLY A 53 -4.04 -4.36 -9.21
N SER A 54 -4.05 -3.14 -8.67
CA SER A 54 -4.10 -1.93 -9.48
C SER A 54 -2.81 -1.70 -10.28
N SER A 55 -1.62 -1.80 -9.68
CA SER A 55 -0.36 -1.55 -10.39
C SER A 55 -0.11 -2.60 -11.47
N THR A 56 -0.32 -3.88 -11.15
CA THR A 56 -0.14 -4.98 -12.11
C THR A 56 -1.14 -4.92 -13.27
N ARG A 57 -2.39 -4.47 -13.05
CA ARG A 57 -3.37 -4.26 -14.14
C ARG A 57 -3.00 -3.12 -15.08
N ILE A 58 -2.38 -2.06 -14.58
CA ILE A 58 -1.85 -0.97 -15.44
C ILE A 58 -0.75 -1.53 -16.37
N GLU A 59 0.01 -2.53 -15.90
CA GLU A 59 1.07 -3.20 -16.64
C GLU A 59 0.59 -4.38 -17.52
N GLY A 60 -0.73 -4.68 -17.50
CA GLY A 60 -1.37 -5.67 -18.37
C GLY A 60 -1.69 -7.02 -17.72
N ALA A 61 -1.45 -7.17 -16.42
CA ALA A 61 -1.86 -8.37 -15.67
C ALA A 61 -3.38 -8.53 -15.66
N ARG A 62 -3.86 -9.77 -15.64
CA ARG A 62 -5.31 -10.10 -15.70
C ARG A 62 -5.88 -10.63 -14.39
N LEU A 63 -5.07 -10.66 -13.33
CA LEU A 63 -5.47 -11.17 -12.02
C LEU A 63 -6.60 -10.31 -11.43
N THR A 64 -7.62 -10.99 -10.92
CA THR A 64 -8.68 -10.40 -10.10
C THR A 64 -8.20 -10.20 -8.66
N ASP A 65 -8.84 -9.32 -7.90
CA ASP A 65 -8.46 -9.05 -6.50
C ASP A 65 -8.53 -10.32 -5.62
N ARG A 66 -9.45 -11.24 -5.95
CA ARG A 66 -9.56 -12.55 -5.30
C ARG A 66 -8.40 -13.48 -5.62
N GLU A 67 -7.84 -13.40 -6.83
CA GLU A 67 -6.66 -14.17 -7.20
C GLU A 67 -5.39 -13.59 -6.57
N VAL A 68 -5.27 -12.25 -6.52
CA VAL A 68 -4.22 -11.56 -5.76
C VAL A 68 -4.28 -11.92 -4.28
N GLU A 69 -5.47 -11.93 -3.67
CA GLU A 69 -5.68 -12.32 -2.27
C GLU A 69 -5.23 -13.76 -2.00
N LYS A 70 -5.61 -14.72 -2.85
CA LYS A 70 -5.20 -16.11 -2.74
C LYS A 70 -3.68 -16.25 -2.86
N LEU A 71 -3.08 -15.48 -3.74
CA LEU A 71 -1.64 -15.51 -3.92
C LEU A 71 -0.92 -15.00 -2.67
N LEU A 72 -1.32 -13.82 -2.18
CA LEU A 72 -0.79 -13.20 -0.95
C LEU A 72 -0.96 -14.11 0.28
N ALA A 73 -2.06 -14.87 0.35
CA ALA A 73 -2.28 -15.86 1.41
C ALA A 73 -1.29 -17.03 1.38
N ASN A 74 -0.76 -17.37 0.20
CA ASN A 74 0.05 -18.56 -0.06
C ASN A 74 1.54 -18.26 -0.26
N ILE A 75 2.00 -17.01 -0.05
CA ILE A 75 3.40 -16.59 -0.27
C ILE A 75 4.42 -17.42 0.54
N ARG A 76 3.99 -18.04 1.64
CA ARG A 76 4.86 -18.92 2.46
C ARG A 76 4.91 -20.37 1.98
N LEU A 77 4.17 -20.77 0.95
CA LEU A 77 3.86 -22.17 0.67
C LEU A 77 4.23 -22.68 -0.74
N GLY A 78 4.85 -21.90 -1.63
CA GLY A 78 5.19 -22.43 -2.95
C GLY A 78 6.09 -21.57 -3.84
N SER A 79 6.61 -22.19 -4.89
CA SER A 79 7.29 -21.54 -6.01
C SER A 79 6.27 -20.81 -6.89
N PHE A 80 6.45 -19.51 -7.11
CA PHE A 80 5.62 -18.71 -8.02
C PHE A 80 5.92 -19.11 -9.47
N THR A 81 4.86 -19.39 -10.23
CA THR A 81 4.94 -20.02 -11.57
C THR A 81 4.88 -18.98 -12.69
N THR A 82 4.30 -17.81 -12.43
CA THR A 82 4.18 -16.73 -13.42
C THR A 82 4.83 -15.42 -12.95
N ARG A 83 5.12 -14.54 -13.91
CA ARG A 83 5.70 -13.21 -13.63
C ARG A 83 4.78 -12.37 -12.73
N ASP A 84 3.49 -12.36 -13.03
CA ASP A 84 2.49 -11.61 -12.26
C ASP A 84 2.44 -12.09 -10.79
N GLU A 85 2.61 -13.40 -10.57
CA GLU A 85 2.67 -13.98 -9.22
C GLU A 85 3.92 -13.55 -8.45
N GLN A 86 5.07 -13.48 -9.13
CA GLN A 86 6.32 -13.02 -8.53
C GLN A 86 6.26 -11.53 -8.16
N GLU A 87 5.65 -10.70 -9.01
CA GLU A 87 5.45 -9.28 -8.73
C GLU A 87 4.51 -9.07 -7.54
N VAL A 88 3.38 -9.78 -7.48
CA VAL A 88 2.48 -9.74 -6.32
C VAL A 88 3.17 -10.17 -5.03
N ALA A 89 4.02 -11.19 -5.09
CA ALA A 89 4.74 -11.70 -3.94
C ALA A 89 5.76 -10.69 -3.37
N GLY A 90 6.43 -9.93 -4.23
CA GLY A 90 7.40 -8.91 -3.83
C GLY A 90 6.82 -7.74 -3.02
N TYR A 91 5.51 -7.48 -3.13
CA TYR A 91 4.82 -6.43 -2.35
C TYR A 91 4.35 -6.89 -0.96
N ALA A 92 4.49 -8.18 -0.64
CA ALA A 92 4.02 -8.75 0.62
C ALA A 92 5.12 -8.88 1.69
N GLU A 93 6.39 -8.66 1.32
CA GLU A 93 7.51 -8.45 2.25
C GLU A 93 7.49 -7.03 2.83
#